data_AF-A0A2D9TPM0-F1
#
_entry.id   AF-A0A2D9TPM0-F1
#
_cell.length_a   1.000
_cell.length_b   1.000
_cell.length_c   1.000
_cell.angle_alpha   90.00
_cell.angle_beta   90.00
_cell.angle_gamma   90.00
#
_symmetry.space_group_name_H-M   'P 1'
#
loop_
_entity.id
_entity.type
_entity.pdbx_description
1 polymer ?
#
loop_
_entity_poly.entity_id
_entity_poly.type
_entity_poly.pdbx_seq_one_letter_code
_entity_poly.pdbx_strand_id
1 'polypeptide(L)'
;MDAVHSALASCASRIGATDSKSSEGSSRHTLPARVSFANLAELHDTLKKSTSEAGLGKADDYVVTDGKKLVYAARIHTNGAKDSKPVAGSSKSRKRRREDGDFEELEKTVETTRQKVQSTGGIVSTEVDAAEAVLSRCLQGLRGPRGENVIQSHALVVCKLREEDESSRLVVALRCMPCVPVSVSSLKAAMGGFWSDGAVEAKEHDAQHDVYGKLPSSEEGSVVESHGHVSMFVVTSAVRT
;
A
#
# COMPACT_ATOMS: atom_id res chain seq x y z
N MET A 1 -22.40 -1.06 15.41
CA MET A 1 -20.99 -0.61 15.34
C MET A 1 -20.13 -1.52 16.19
N ASP A 2 -20.42 -1.63 17.50
CA ASP A 2 -19.61 -2.39 18.46
C ASP A 2 -19.27 -3.82 18.05
N ALA A 3 -20.23 -4.55 17.46
CA ALA A 3 -19.98 -5.90 16.93
C ALA A 3 -18.91 -5.92 15.82
N VAL A 4 -18.93 -4.94 14.91
CA VAL A 4 -17.94 -4.82 13.82
C VAL A 4 -16.57 -4.45 14.39
N HIS A 5 -16.53 -3.47 15.30
CA HIS A 5 -15.28 -3.11 15.98
C HIS A 5 -14.69 -4.29 16.74
N SER A 6 -15.52 -5.04 17.49
CA SER A 6 -15.08 -6.21 18.25
C SER A 6 -14.50 -7.30 17.33
N ALA A 7 -15.12 -7.56 16.19
CA ALA A 7 -14.61 -8.52 15.21
C ALA A 7 -13.26 -8.09 14.64
N LEU A 8 -13.14 -6.80 14.27
CA LEU A 8 -11.88 -6.23 13.78
C LEU A 8 -10.79 -6.20 14.85
N ALA A 9 -11.11 -5.84 16.09
CA ALA A 9 -10.15 -5.82 17.19
C ALA A 9 -9.63 -7.24 17.49
N SER A 10 -10.50 -8.24 17.45
CA SER A 10 -10.11 -9.65 17.56
C SER A 10 -9.16 -10.07 16.43
N CYS A 11 -9.48 -9.71 15.18
CA CYS A 11 -8.64 -9.98 14.02
C CYS A 11 -7.28 -9.26 14.11
N ALA A 12 -7.29 -7.96 14.39
CA ALA A 12 -6.10 -7.14 14.55
C ALA A 12 -5.19 -7.67 15.66
N SER A 13 -5.76 -8.13 16.78
CA SER A 13 -5.00 -8.74 17.87
C SER A 13 -4.26 -10.02 17.43
N ARG A 14 -4.86 -10.89 16.60
CA ARG A 14 -4.19 -12.06 16.03
C ARG A 14 -3.01 -11.69 15.13
N ILE A 15 -3.10 -10.54 14.46
CA ILE A 15 -2.06 -9.98 13.59
C ILE A 15 -0.96 -9.24 14.40
N GLY A 16 -1.13 -9.13 15.73
CA GLY A 16 -0.17 -8.48 16.62
C GLY A 16 -0.41 -6.98 16.81
N ALA A 17 -1.62 -6.49 16.56
CA ALA A 17 -1.98 -5.10 16.85
C ALA A 17 -1.84 -4.79 18.35
N THR A 18 -1.30 -3.62 18.67
CA THR A 18 -0.98 -3.19 20.03
C THR A 18 -2.03 -2.27 20.66
N ASP A 19 -2.87 -1.65 19.83
CA ASP A 19 -3.94 -0.75 20.26
C ASP A 19 -5.13 -0.90 19.32
N SER A 20 -6.34 -0.77 19.85
CA SER A 20 -7.59 -0.82 19.11
C SER A 20 -8.57 0.17 19.72
N LYS A 21 -9.10 1.06 18.89
CA LYS A 21 -9.99 2.15 19.30
C LYS A 21 -11.21 2.22 18.40
N SER A 22 -12.35 2.45 19.04
CA SER A 22 -13.62 2.72 18.38
C SER A 22 -13.96 4.19 18.57
N SER A 23 -14.41 4.87 17.52
CA SER A 23 -15.03 6.19 17.58
C SER A 23 -16.24 6.23 16.65
N GLU A 24 -17.06 7.28 16.71
CA GLU A 24 -18.31 7.38 15.94
C GLU A 24 -18.13 7.02 14.45
N GLY A 25 -18.55 5.81 14.09
CA GLY A 25 -18.46 5.29 12.72
C GLY A 25 -17.05 4.89 12.24
N SER A 26 -16.04 4.83 13.12
CA SER A 26 -14.69 4.40 12.74
C SER A 26 -14.04 3.44 13.73
N SER A 27 -13.24 2.51 13.19
CA SER A 27 -12.47 1.52 13.94
C SER A 27 -11.01 1.65 13.57
N ARG A 28 -10.13 1.83 14.54
CA ARG A 28 -8.71 2.11 14.32
C ARG A 28 -7.84 1.15 15.11
N HIS A 29 -6.84 0.56 14.44
CA HIS A 29 -5.97 -0.45 15.02
C HIS A 29 -4.50 -0.12 14.73
N THR A 30 -3.68 -0.05 15.77
CA THR A 30 -2.23 0.14 15.63
C THR A 30 -1.58 -1.21 15.37
N LEU A 31 -1.02 -1.35 14.17
CA LEU A 31 -0.39 -2.56 13.68
C LEU A 31 1.09 -2.64 14.08
N PRO A 32 1.73 -3.82 13.98
CA PRO A 32 3.18 -3.93 13.97
C PRO A 32 3.81 -3.04 12.88
N ALA A 33 5.10 -2.72 13.03
CA ALA A 33 5.80 -1.88 12.08
C ALA A 33 5.86 -2.47 10.65
N ARG A 34 5.65 -3.78 10.50
CA ARG A 34 5.54 -4.52 9.24
C ARG A 34 4.32 -5.43 9.28
N VAL A 35 3.48 -5.38 8.26
CA VAL A 35 2.31 -6.25 8.11
C VAL A 35 2.24 -6.79 6.68
N SER A 36 2.03 -8.11 6.55
CA SER A 36 1.88 -8.75 5.24
C SER A 36 0.56 -8.38 4.56
N PHE A 37 0.52 -8.48 3.24
CA PHE A 37 -0.71 -8.33 2.46
C PHE A 37 -1.78 -9.37 2.83
N ALA A 38 -1.37 -10.58 3.24
CA ALA A 38 -2.30 -11.60 3.74
C ALA A 38 -3.02 -11.12 5.02
N ASN A 39 -2.31 -10.53 5.97
CA ASN A 39 -2.89 -9.98 7.19
C ASN A 39 -3.79 -8.77 6.91
N LEU A 40 -3.41 -7.90 5.97
CA LEU A 40 -4.29 -6.80 5.53
C LEU A 40 -5.55 -7.33 4.83
N ALA A 41 -5.44 -8.40 4.06
CA ALA A 41 -6.60 -9.05 3.44
C ALA A 41 -7.54 -9.65 4.49
N GLU A 42 -7.00 -10.28 5.55
CA GLU A 42 -7.82 -10.81 6.65
C GLU A 42 -8.61 -9.70 7.35
N LEU A 43 -7.99 -8.54 7.62
CA LEU A 43 -8.68 -7.37 8.18
C LEU A 43 -9.76 -6.84 7.25
N HIS A 44 -9.44 -6.70 5.97
CA HIS A 44 -10.37 -6.23 4.94
C HIS A 44 -11.60 -7.15 4.78
N ASP A 45 -11.37 -8.46 4.74
CA ASP A 45 -12.43 -9.45 4.60
C ASP A 45 -13.26 -9.56 5.88
N THR A 46 -12.62 -9.43 7.05
CA THR A 46 -13.31 -9.33 8.35
C THR A 46 -14.24 -8.12 8.38
N LEU A 47 -13.75 -6.94 7.94
CA LEU A 47 -14.58 -5.74 7.85
C LEU A 47 -15.81 -6.00 7.00
N LYS A 48 -15.62 -6.47 5.76
CA LYS A 48 -16.72 -6.72 4.80
C LYS A 48 -17.75 -7.69 5.35
N LYS A 49 -17.29 -8.80 5.94
CA LYS A 49 -18.15 -9.83 6.52
C LYS A 49 -18.97 -9.25 7.68
N SER A 50 -18.30 -8.64 8.65
CA SER A 50 -18.97 -8.10 9.84
C SER A 50 -19.91 -6.94 9.53
N THR A 51 -19.59 -6.10 8.54
CA THR A 51 -20.51 -5.04 8.10
C THR A 51 -21.74 -5.61 7.43
N SER A 52 -21.58 -6.66 6.61
CA SER A 52 -22.70 -7.34 5.96
C SER A 52 -23.61 -8.04 6.98
N GLU A 53 -23.03 -8.76 7.95
CA GLU A 53 -23.77 -9.46 9.01
C GLU A 53 -24.53 -8.48 9.92
N ALA A 54 -23.95 -7.31 10.19
CA ALA A 54 -24.58 -6.26 10.99
C ALA A 54 -25.65 -5.45 10.22
N GLY A 55 -25.92 -5.77 8.93
CA GLY A 55 -26.84 -5.00 8.10
C GLY A 55 -26.42 -3.54 7.89
N LEU A 56 -25.13 -3.25 8.06
CA LEU A 56 -24.57 -1.92 7.86
C LEU A 56 -24.30 -1.70 6.37
N GLY A 57 -24.28 -0.44 5.95
CA GLY A 57 -24.06 -0.06 4.56
C GLY A 57 -22.61 -0.32 4.12
N LYS A 58 -22.12 0.53 3.22
CA LYS A 58 -20.74 0.44 2.75
C LYS A 58 -19.76 0.69 3.90
N ALA A 59 -18.60 0.03 3.86
CA ALA A 59 -17.44 0.41 4.65
C ALA A 59 -16.23 0.58 3.75
N ASP A 60 -15.36 1.51 4.12
CA ASP A 60 -14.07 1.73 3.47
C ASP A 60 -12.96 1.49 4.50
N ASP A 61 -11.84 0.95 4.06
CA ASP A 61 -10.67 0.74 4.89
C ASP A 61 -9.38 1.23 4.26
N TYR A 62 -8.46 1.61 5.14
CA TYR A 62 -7.22 2.26 4.81
C TYR A 62 -6.08 1.75 5.68
N VAL A 63 -4.88 1.77 5.12
CA VAL A 63 -3.62 1.67 5.84
C VAL A 63 -2.90 3.01 5.75
N VAL A 64 -2.32 3.48 6.86
CA VAL A 64 -1.67 4.79 6.96
C VAL A 64 -0.59 4.76 8.05
N THR A 65 0.38 5.67 7.95
CA THR A 65 1.27 5.99 9.06
C THR A 65 0.69 7.13 9.90
N ASP A 66 0.61 6.95 11.22
CA ASP A 66 0.31 8.02 12.18
C ASP A 66 1.46 8.16 13.17
N GLY A 67 2.14 9.31 13.13
CA GLY A 67 3.47 9.48 13.71
C GLY A 67 4.42 8.42 13.16
N LYS A 68 4.94 7.56 14.06
CA LYS A 68 5.86 6.45 13.74
C LYS A 68 5.17 5.07 13.66
N LYS A 69 3.84 5.04 13.67
CA LYS A 69 3.06 3.80 13.81
C LYS A 69 2.33 3.47 12.51
N LEU A 70 2.29 2.18 12.16
CA LEU A 70 1.40 1.69 11.12
C LEU A 70 -0.01 1.54 11.70
N VAL A 71 -1.02 2.01 10.98
CA VAL A 71 -2.41 2.02 11.43
C VAL A 71 -3.31 1.49 10.33
N TYR A 72 -4.17 0.53 10.69
CA TYR A 72 -5.34 0.15 9.91
C TYR A 72 -6.56 0.92 10.44
N ALA A 73 -7.31 1.55 9.55
CA ALA A 73 -8.50 2.31 9.89
C ALA A 73 -9.66 1.90 8.98
N ALA A 74 -10.80 1.58 9.59
CA ALA A 74 -12.05 1.31 8.89
C ALA A 74 -13.07 2.41 9.20
N ARG A 75 -13.78 2.86 8.18
CA ARG A 75 -14.90 3.80 8.27
C ARG A 75 -16.17 3.10 7.81
N ILE A 76 -17.17 3.06 8.68
CA ILE A 76 -18.44 2.38 8.42
C ILE A 76 -19.50 3.45 8.17
N HIS A 77 -20.13 3.41 7.00
CA HIS A 77 -21.21 4.34 6.65
C HIS A 77 -22.54 3.79 7.17
N THR A 78 -23.19 4.51 8.09
CA THR A 78 -24.53 4.18 8.54
C THR A 78 -25.55 4.75 7.56
N ASN A 79 -26.58 3.97 7.21
CA ASN A 79 -27.61 4.32 6.21
C ASN A 79 -28.50 5.53 6.59
N GLY A 80 -28.14 6.32 7.60
CA GLY A 80 -28.89 7.49 8.09
C GLY A 80 -28.11 8.81 8.08
N ALA A 81 -26.80 8.80 7.81
CA ALA A 81 -26.09 10.04 7.52
C ALA A 81 -26.49 10.46 6.10
N LYS A 82 -27.38 11.46 5.98
CA LYS A 82 -27.58 12.18 4.72
C LYS A 82 -26.22 12.40 4.12
N ASP A 83 -26.00 11.84 2.93
CA ASP A 83 -24.83 12.10 2.11
C ASP A 83 -24.52 13.59 2.22
N SER A 84 -23.48 13.93 2.99
CA SER A 84 -22.70 15.10 2.65
C SER A 84 -22.20 14.75 1.27
N LYS A 85 -22.99 15.19 0.26
CA LYS A 85 -22.75 14.92 -1.15
C LYS A 85 -21.24 14.95 -1.33
N PRO A 86 -20.59 13.92 -1.90
CA PRO A 86 -19.34 14.22 -2.58
C PRO A 86 -19.71 15.38 -3.49
N VAL A 87 -19.05 16.54 -3.32
CA VAL A 87 -19.22 17.66 -4.23
C VAL A 87 -19.23 17.02 -5.60
N ALA A 88 -20.36 17.14 -6.30
CA ALA A 88 -20.58 16.51 -7.57
C ALA A 88 -19.62 17.16 -8.56
N GLY A 89 -18.36 16.76 -8.50
CA GLY A 89 -17.40 16.85 -9.57
C GLY A 89 -17.94 15.90 -10.61
N SER A 90 -18.74 16.47 -11.52
CA SER A 90 -19.28 15.82 -12.70
C SER A 90 -18.35 14.71 -13.18
N SER A 91 -18.90 13.51 -13.29
CA SER A 91 -18.36 12.35 -14.00
C SER A 91 -18.20 12.65 -15.49
N LYS A 92 -17.32 13.60 -15.81
CA LYS A 92 -16.57 13.57 -17.05
C LYS A 92 -15.27 12.90 -16.67
N SER A 93 -15.04 11.72 -17.24
CA SER A 93 -13.72 11.12 -17.39
C SER A 93 -12.80 12.14 -18.08
N ARG A 94 -12.33 13.13 -17.32
CA ARG A 94 -11.15 13.89 -17.70
C ARG A 94 -10.08 12.85 -17.69
N LYS A 95 -9.71 12.40 -18.90
CA LYS A 95 -8.47 11.71 -19.22
C LYS A 95 -7.37 12.58 -18.63
N ARG A 96 -7.09 12.36 -17.34
CA ARG A 96 -6.26 13.26 -16.54
C ARG A 96 -4.85 13.00 -17.04
N ARG A 97 -4.25 14.09 -17.52
CA ARG A 97 -2.93 14.14 -18.13
C ARG A 97 -1.97 13.42 -17.19
N ARG A 98 -1.27 12.43 -17.74
CA ARG A 98 -0.15 11.77 -17.07
C ARG A 98 0.75 12.89 -16.54
N GLU A 99 1.16 12.83 -15.28
CA GLU A 99 2.30 13.64 -14.86
C GLU A 99 3.48 13.02 -15.59
N ASP A 100 3.86 13.65 -16.70
CA ASP A 100 4.76 13.05 -17.70
C ASP A 100 6.10 12.63 -17.08
N GLY A 101 6.50 13.27 -15.96
CA GLY A 101 7.72 12.95 -15.20
C GLY A 101 7.72 11.58 -14.52
N ASP A 102 6.62 11.16 -13.86
CA ASP A 102 6.56 9.89 -13.13
C ASP A 102 6.71 8.69 -14.08
N PHE A 103 6.14 8.80 -15.29
CA PHE A 103 6.23 7.75 -16.31
C PHE A 103 7.58 7.73 -17.01
N GLU A 104 8.21 8.89 -17.20
CA GLU A 104 9.58 8.96 -17.71
C GLU A 104 10.57 8.31 -16.72
N GLU A 105 10.40 8.54 -15.41
CA GLU A 105 11.19 7.88 -14.37
C GLU A 105 10.92 6.37 -14.32
N LEU A 106 9.66 5.96 -14.47
CA LEU A 106 9.31 4.55 -14.56
C LEU A 106 10.00 3.87 -15.76
N GLU A 107 9.96 4.49 -16.94
CA GLU A 107 10.60 3.96 -18.14
C GLU A 107 12.12 3.78 -17.95
N LYS A 108 12.79 4.77 -17.36
CA LYS A 108 14.22 4.69 -17.01
C LYS A 108 14.50 3.56 -16.00
N THR A 109 13.65 3.41 -14.99
CA THR A 109 13.76 2.37 -13.96
C THR A 109 13.62 0.97 -14.56
N VAL A 110 12.62 0.79 -15.43
CA VAL A 110 12.37 -0.47 -16.15
C VAL A 110 13.53 -0.81 -17.08
N GLU A 111 13.99 0.14 -17.90
CA GLU A 111 15.08 -0.09 -18.85
C GLU A 111 16.38 -0.48 -18.13
N THR A 112 16.73 0.26 -17.06
CA THR A 112 17.89 -0.07 -16.21
C THR A 112 17.77 -1.48 -15.61
N THR A 113 16.56 -1.87 -15.22
CA THR A 113 16.30 -3.19 -14.63
C THR A 113 16.40 -4.29 -15.69
N ARG A 114 15.86 -4.08 -16.89
CA ARG A 114 15.98 -5.02 -18.01
C ARG A 114 17.45 -5.33 -18.32
N GLN A 115 18.28 -4.29 -18.39
CA GLN A 115 19.72 -4.45 -18.63
C GLN A 115 20.42 -5.26 -17.52
N LYS A 116 20.05 -5.05 -16.24
CA LYS A 116 20.58 -5.83 -15.10
C LYS A 116 20.10 -7.28 -15.09
N VAL A 117 18.84 -7.52 -15.45
CA VAL A 117 18.27 -8.87 -15.48
C VAL A 117 18.95 -9.74 -16.54
N GLN A 118 19.27 -9.15 -17.71
CA GLN A 118 20.02 -9.83 -18.76
C GLN A 118 21.41 -10.32 -18.32
N SER A 119 22.05 -9.62 -17.38
CA SER A 119 23.39 -9.99 -16.89
C SER A 119 23.38 -10.94 -15.69
N THR A 120 22.29 -10.99 -14.91
CA THR A 120 22.26 -11.69 -13.61
C THR A 120 21.83 -13.17 -13.73
N GLY A 121 21.10 -13.54 -14.79
CA GLY A 121 20.57 -14.90 -14.97
C GLY A 121 19.48 -15.25 -13.96
N GLY A 122 18.42 -15.93 -14.40
CA GLY A 122 17.37 -16.45 -13.51
C GLY A 122 16.14 -15.57 -13.28
N ILE A 123 16.12 -14.32 -13.80
CA ILE A 123 14.89 -13.52 -13.92
C ILE A 123 14.53 -13.46 -15.41
N VAL A 124 13.27 -13.78 -15.72
CA VAL A 124 12.75 -13.77 -17.11
C VAL A 124 12.18 -12.40 -17.45
N SER A 125 12.27 -11.99 -18.72
CA SER A 125 11.75 -10.67 -19.18
C SER A 125 10.28 -10.45 -18.81
N THR A 126 9.48 -11.53 -18.76
CA THR A 126 8.06 -11.48 -18.40
C THR A 126 7.83 -11.06 -16.95
N GLU A 127 8.76 -11.32 -16.03
CA GLU A 127 8.68 -10.81 -14.65
C GLU A 127 8.86 -9.29 -14.62
N VAL A 128 9.77 -8.75 -15.45
CA VAL A 128 9.98 -7.30 -15.57
C VAL A 128 8.75 -6.62 -16.17
N ASP A 129 8.16 -7.20 -17.21
CA ASP A 129 6.90 -6.71 -17.81
C ASP A 129 5.76 -6.68 -16.79
N ALA A 130 5.65 -7.73 -15.97
CA ALA A 130 4.64 -7.81 -14.93
C ALA A 130 4.85 -6.76 -13.83
N ALA A 131 6.11 -6.53 -13.43
CA ALA A 131 6.47 -5.53 -12.44
C ALA A 131 6.24 -4.09 -12.95
N GLU A 132 6.58 -3.81 -14.20
CA GLU A 132 6.26 -2.55 -14.88
C GLU A 132 4.75 -2.28 -14.87
N ALA A 133 3.94 -3.29 -15.22
CA ALA A 133 2.49 -3.18 -15.21
C ALA A 133 1.93 -2.90 -13.80
N VAL A 134 2.52 -3.49 -12.75
CA VAL A 134 2.16 -3.20 -11.35
C VAL A 134 2.49 -1.76 -11.00
N LEU A 135 3.72 -1.31 -11.27
CA LEU A 135 4.14 0.06 -10.97
C LEU A 135 3.28 1.09 -11.70
N SER A 136 3.01 0.87 -12.99
CA SER A 136 2.12 1.71 -13.79
C SER A 136 0.71 1.79 -13.19
N ARG A 137 0.13 0.67 -12.77
CA ARG A 137 -1.16 0.67 -12.05
C ARG A 137 -1.09 1.41 -10.72
N CYS A 138 0.00 1.27 -9.97
CA CYS A 138 0.18 1.95 -8.70
C CYS A 138 0.23 3.48 -8.89
N LEU A 139 1.06 3.96 -9.82
CA LEU A 139 1.20 5.39 -10.14
C LEU A 139 -0.09 6.01 -10.66
N GLN A 140 -0.93 5.26 -11.39
CA GLN A 140 -2.22 5.74 -11.89
C GLN A 140 -3.36 5.65 -10.85
N GLY A 141 -3.37 4.56 -10.07
CA GLY A 141 -4.54 4.14 -9.30
C GLY A 141 -4.46 4.44 -7.80
N LEU A 142 -3.26 4.54 -7.22
CA LEU A 142 -3.13 4.82 -5.80
C LEU A 142 -3.21 6.31 -5.53
N ARG A 143 -4.32 6.72 -4.95
CA ARG A 143 -4.57 8.09 -4.50
C ARG A 143 -5.15 8.06 -3.09
N GLY A 144 -4.84 9.09 -2.31
CA GLY A 144 -5.43 9.25 -1.00
C GLY A 144 -6.91 9.63 -1.11
N PRO A 145 -7.64 9.64 0.01
CA PRO A 145 -9.08 9.89 0.02
C PRO A 145 -9.51 11.23 -0.60
N ARG A 146 -8.62 12.24 -0.66
CA ARG A 146 -8.90 13.54 -1.30
C ARG A 146 -8.32 13.65 -2.71
N GLY A 147 -7.81 12.54 -3.26
CA GLY A 147 -7.19 12.50 -4.58
C GLY A 147 -5.72 12.91 -4.58
N GLU A 148 -5.08 13.00 -3.41
CA GLU A 148 -3.65 13.32 -3.30
C GLU A 148 -2.76 12.19 -3.85
N ASN A 149 -1.60 12.57 -4.39
CA ASN A 149 -0.58 11.61 -4.80
C ASN A 149 -0.05 10.87 -3.56
N VAL A 150 -0.07 9.54 -3.65
CA VAL A 150 0.36 8.65 -2.56
C VAL A 150 1.82 8.31 -2.69
N ILE A 151 2.32 8.09 -3.90
CA ILE A 151 3.66 7.56 -4.16
C ILE A 151 4.64 8.72 -4.29
N GLN A 152 5.75 8.65 -3.55
CA GLN A 152 6.85 9.61 -3.61
C GLN A 152 7.97 9.13 -4.52
N SER A 153 8.29 7.84 -4.42
CA SER A 153 9.35 7.20 -5.18
C SER A 153 9.03 5.72 -5.34
N HIS A 154 9.63 5.10 -6.35
CA HIS A 154 9.45 3.69 -6.66
C HIS A 154 10.77 3.08 -7.12
N ALA A 155 10.90 1.76 -6.96
CA ALA A 155 12.09 1.04 -7.38
C ALA A 155 11.76 -0.38 -7.84
N LEU A 156 12.54 -0.86 -8.80
CA LEU A 156 12.67 -2.27 -9.15
C LEU A 156 14.05 -2.75 -8.73
N VAL A 157 14.09 -3.75 -7.84
CA VAL A 157 15.35 -4.24 -7.26
C VAL A 157 15.46 -5.73 -7.51
N VAL A 158 16.61 -6.16 -8.02
CA VAL A 158 16.97 -7.57 -8.14
C VAL A 158 17.81 -7.94 -6.94
N CYS A 159 17.26 -8.72 -6.02
CA CYS A 159 17.96 -9.18 -4.83
C CYS A 159 17.47 -10.57 -4.39
N LYS A 160 18.28 -11.28 -3.63
CA LYS A 160 17.80 -12.45 -2.88
C LYS A 160 16.95 -11.96 -1.72
N LEU A 161 15.88 -12.64 -1.33
CA LEU A 161 15.11 -12.20 -0.16
C LEU A 161 15.77 -12.67 1.14
N ARG A 162 16.46 -13.80 1.08
CA ARG A 162 17.29 -14.39 2.14
C ARG A 162 18.68 -14.72 1.60
N GLU A 163 19.69 -14.71 2.46
CA GLU A 163 21.07 -15.01 2.03
C GLU A 163 21.18 -16.42 1.45
N GLU A 164 20.40 -17.36 1.98
CA GLU A 164 20.34 -18.76 1.59
C GLU A 164 19.46 -19.01 0.35
N ASP A 165 18.77 -17.99 -0.18
CA ASP A 165 17.97 -18.19 -1.39
C ASP A 165 18.90 -18.55 -2.57
N GLU A 166 18.60 -19.65 -3.25
CA GLU A 166 19.36 -20.11 -4.42
C GLU A 166 19.37 -19.09 -5.56
N SER A 167 18.38 -18.19 -5.60
CA SER A 167 18.15 -17.31 -6.73
C SER A 167 17.52 -15.99 -6.30
N SER A 168 17.93 -14.92 -6.96
CA SER A 168 17.36 -13.59 -6.78
C SER A 168 15.90 -13.53 -7.21
N ARG A 169 15.21 -12.51 -6.73
CA ARG A 169 13.85 -12.14 -7.12
C ARG A 169 13.81 -10.70 -7.59
N LEU A 170 12.82 -10.42 -8.44
CA LEU A 170 12.44 -9.07 -8.77
C LEU A 170 11.50 -8.52 -7.68
N VAL A 171 11.94 -7.49 -6.99
CA VAL A 171 11.22 -6.79 -5.93
C VAL A 171 10.70 -5.46 -6.47
N VAL A 172 9.41 -5.22 -6.27
CA VAL A 172 8.75 -3.93 -6.49
C VAL A 172 8.64 -3.24 -5.14
N ALA A 173 9.15 -2.01 -5.06
CA ALA A 173 9.11 -1.23 -3.83
C ALA A 173 8.57 0.18 -4.10
N LEU A 174 7.73 0.67 -3.19
CA LEU A 174 7.15 2.00 -3.22
C LEU A 174 7.40 2.69 -1.89
N ARG A 175 7.74 3.98 -1.93
CA ARG A 175 7.64 4.88 -0.78
C ARG A 175 6.38 5.71 -0.93
N CYS A 176 5.55 5.69 0.10
CA CYS A 176 4.32 6.47 0.15
C CYS A 176 4.46 7.67 1.07
N MET A 177 3.77 8.76 0.70
CA MET A 177 3.66 9.98 1.47
C MET A 177 3.23 9.69 2.91
N PRO A 178 3.96 10.19 3.92
CA PRO A 178 3.56 10.06 5.31
C PRO A 178 2.14 10.61 5.53
N CYS A 179 1.38 9.98 6.42
CA CYS A 179 0.03 10.43 6.81
C CYS A 179 -1.03 10.44 5.70
N VAL A 180 -0.73 9.99 4.49
CA VAL A 180 -1.72 9.85 3.41
C VAL A 180 -2.30 8.43 3.46
N PRO A 181 -3.60 8.26 3.78
CA PRO A 181 -4.20 6.94 3.85
C PRO A 181 -4.30 6.28 2.47
N VAL A 182 -3.98 4.99 2.40
CA VAL A 182 -4.10 4.19 1.18
C VAL A 182 -5.21 3.17 1.35
N SER A 183 -6.20 3.18 0.46
CA SER A 183 -7.27 2.17 0.54
C SER A 183 -6.71 0.77 0.31
N VAL A 184 -7.07 -0.16 1.18
CA VAL A 184 -6.63 -1.56 1.06
C VAL A 184 -7.18 -2.19 -0.22
N SER A 185 -8.42 -1.83 -0.60
CA SER A 185 -9.03 -2.27 -1.86
C SER A 185 -8.28 -1.77 -3.10
N SER A 186 -7.90 -0.48 -3.13
CA SER A 186 -7.12 0.11 -4.23
C SER A 186 -5.71 -0.48 -4.28
N LEU A 187 -5.07 -0.70 -3.13
CA LEU A 187 -3.77 -1.32 -3.05
C LEU A 187 -3.80 -2.75 -3.61
N LYS A 188 -4.75 -3.57 -3.16
CA LYS A 188 -4.96 -4.93 -3.67
C LYS A 188 -5.20 -4.96 -5.18
N ALA A 189 -6.04 -4.07 -5.68
CA ALA A 189 -6.32 -3.97 -7.12
C ALA A 189 -5.09 -3.55 -7.94
N ALA A 190 -4.29 -2.60 -7.44
CA ALA A 190 -3.07 -2.15 -8.12
C ALA A 190 -1.99 -3.25 -8.18
N MET A 191 -1.79 -3.97 -7.07
CA MET A 191 -0.81 -5.05 -6.97
C MET A 191 -1.18 -6.26 -7.82
N GLY A 192 -2.48 -6.59 -7.95
CA GLY A 192 -2.93 -7.72 -8.74
C GLY A 192 -2.27 -9.03 -8.28
N GLY A 193 -1.58 -9.73 -9.19
CA GLY A 193 -0.88 -10.99 -8.88
C GLY A 193 0.24 -10.86 -7.83
N PHE A 194 0.77 -9.66 -7.61
CA PHE A 194 1.82 -9.40 -6.61
C PHE A 194 1.23 -9.27 -5.19
N TRP A 195 -0.09 -9.27 -5.04
CA TRP A 195 -0.72 -9.18 -3.72
C TRP A 195 -0.47 -10.41 -2.81
N SER A 196 -0.08 -11.55 -3.37
CA SER A 196 0.14 -12.79 -2.61
C SER A 196 1.40 -12.76 -1.74
N ASP A 197 2.43 -12.01 -2.13
CA ASP A 197 3.74 -12.00 -1.48
C ASP A 197 4.27 -10.56 -1.34
N GLY A 198 3.77 -9.86 -0.33
CA GLY A 198 4.20 -8.50 -0.04
C GLY A 198 3.80 -8.03 1.35
N ALA A 199 4.27 -6.85 1.71
CA ALA A 199 4.06 -6.23 3.00
C ALA A 199 3.99 -4.71 2.90
N VAL A 200 3.41 -4.12 3.94
CA VAL A 200 3.41 -2.68 4.22
C VAL A 200 4.21 -2.44 5.50
N GLU A 201 5.03 -1.39 5.49
CA GLU A 201 5.95 -1.08 6.58
C GLU A 201 5.93 0.41 6.96
N ALA A 202 6.03 0.73 8.25
CA ALA A 202 6.11 2.10 8.77
C ALA A 202 7.55 2.52 9.15
N LYS A 203 8.53 1.68 8.86
CA LYS A 203 9.95 2.00 9.06
C LYS A 203 10.73 1.24 8.00
N GLU A 204 11.83 1.83 7.53
CA GLU A 204 12.85 1.07 6.82
C GLU A 204 13.30 -0.07 7.73
N HIS A 205 12.94 -1.30 7.37
CA HIS A 205 13.42 -2.49 8.05
C HIS A 205 14.76 -2.89 7.44
N ASP A 206 15.64 -3.44 8.29
CA ASP A 206 17.04 -3.82 8.05
C ASP A 206 17.59 -3.73 6.61
N ALA A 207 18.74 -3.06 6.50
CA ALA A 207 19.47 -2.71 5.28
C ALA A 207 19.97 -3.89 4.42
N GLN A 208 19.47 -5.11 4.65
CA GLN A 208 20.02 -6.34 4.07
C GLN A 208 19.96 -6.33 2.53
N HIS A 209 19.09 -5.53 1.90
CA HIS A 209 18.90 -5.52 0.44
C HIS A 209 18.94 -4.14 -0.26
N ASP A 210 19.39 -3.06 0.39
CA ASP A 210 19.45 -1.67 -0.15
C ASP A 210 18.13 -1.16 -0.83
N VAL A 211 17.00 -1.86 -0.65
CA VAL A 211 15.73 -1.52 -1.31
C VAL A 211 15.28 -0.11 -0.91
N TYR A 212 15.39 0.21 0.38
CA TYR A 212 15.03 1.53 0.91
C TYR A 212 16.00 2.63 0.48
N GLY A 213 17.29 2.31 0.27
CA GLY A 213 18.27 3.27 -0.25
C GLY A 213 17.98 3.71 -1.69
N LYS A 214 17.15 2.97 -2.43
CA LYS A 214 16.64 3.35 -3.76
C LYS A 214 15.34 4.16 -3.72
N LEU A 215 14.82 4.47 -2.54
CA LEU A 215 13.53 5.14 -2.36
C LEU A 215 13.71 6.50 -1.65
N PRO A 216 14.20 7.52 -2.37
CA PRO A 216 14.39 8.85 -1.79
C PRO A 216 13.05 9.46 -1.34
N SER A 217 13.10 10.24 -0.25
CA SER A 217 11.95 11.05 0.16
C SER A 217 11.77 12.24 -0.77
N SER A 218 10.54 12.62 -1.08
CA SER A 218 10.27 13.90 -1.76
C SER A 218 10.52 15.08 -0.81
N GLU A 219 10.54 16.30 -1.34
CA GLU A 219 10.65 17.51 -0.51
C GLU A 219 9.52 17.58 0.52
N GLU A 220 8.28 17.36 0.09
CA GLU A 220 7.11 17.38 0.96
C GLU A 220 7.16 16.29 2.02
N GLY A 221 7.59 15.08 1.64
CA GLY A 221 7.77 13.99 2.59
C GLY A 221 8.82 14.30 3.64
N SER A 222 9.96 14.83 3.21
CA SER A 222 11.05 15.22 4.11
C SER A 222 10.61 16.26 5.13
N VAL A 223 9.78 17.22 4.72
CA VAL A 223 9.15 18.19 5.63
C VAL A 223 8.26 17.47 6.64
N VAL A 224 7.37 16.57 6.22
CA VAL A 224 6.46 15.86 7.13
C VAL A 224 7.25 14.94 8.09
N GLU A 225 8.30 14.29 7.61
CA GLU A 225 9.18 13.45 8.42
C GLU A 225 9.95 14.24 9.47
N SER A 226 10.36 15.48 9.16
CA SER A 226 10.97 16.39 10.14
C SER A 226 10.06 16.74 11.33
N HIS A 227 8.73 16.56 11.16
CA HIS A 227 7.74 16.71 12.23
C HIS A 227 7.45 15.41 13.00
N GLY A 228 8.27 14.36 12.81
CA GLY A 228 8.20 13.11 13.58
C GLY A 228 7.28 12.04 12.99
N HIS A 229 6.79 12.24 11.77
CA HIS A 229 6.08 11.23 10.99
C HIS A 229 7.04 10.35 10.19
N VAL A 230 6.54 9.24 9.67
CA VAL A 230 7.32 8.30 8.84
C VAL A 230 6.57 7.95 7.55
N SER A 231 7.29 7.78 6.44
CA SER A 231 6.72 7.22 5.21
C SER A 231 6.25 5.79 5.43
N MET A 232 5.24 5.41 4.65
CA MET A 232 4.82 4.03 4.53
C MET A 232 5.52 3.40 3.33
N PHE A 233 6.11 2.23 3.50
CA PHE A 233 6.72 1.48 2.40
C PHE A 233 5.82 0.33 2.00
N VAL A 234 5.75 0.06 0.70
CA VAL A 234 5.06 -1.11 0.16
C VAL A 234 6.08 -1.92 -0.62
N VAL A 235 6.26 -3.18 -0.25
CA VAL A 235 7.29 -4.05 -0.84
C VAL A 235 6.65 -5.38 -1.22
N THR A 236 6.92 -5.86 -2.43
CA THR A 236 6.40 -7.14 -2.93
C THR A 236 7.36 -7.75 -3.94
N SER A 237 7.30 -9.07 -4.13
CA SER A 237 8.11 -9.77 -5.13
C SER A 237 7.24 -10.43 -6.18
N ALA A 238 7.78 -10.59 -7.40
CA ALA A 238 7.09 -11.32 -8.45
C ALA A 238 6.85 -12.78 -8.03
N VAL A 239 5.64 -13.28 -8.26
CA VAL A 239 5.33 -14.70 -8.07
C VAL A 239 6.03 -15.48 -9.17
N ARG A 240 6.85 -16.47 -8.80
CA ARG A 240 7.37 -17.44 -9.77
C ARG A 240 6.20 -18.24 -10.33
N THR A 241 5.91 -18.04 -11.60
CA THR A 241 5.02 -18.90 -12.39
C THR A 241 5.77 -20.09 -12.92
#